data_AF-A0A9E6RJE6-F1
#
_entry.id   AF-A0A9E6RJE6-F1
#
_cell.length_a   1.000
_cell.length_b   1.000
_cell.length_c   1.000
_cell.angle_alpha   90.00
_cell.angle_beta   90.00
_cell.angle_gamma   90.00
#
_symmetry.space_group_name_H-M   'P 1'
#
loop_
_entity.id
_entity.type
_entity.pdbx_description
1 polymer ?
#
loop_
_entity_poly.entity_id
_entity_poly.type
_entity_poly.pdbx_seq_one_letter_code
_entity_poly.pdbx_strand_id
1 'polypeptide(L)'
;MKELVEITGLSKSYLFQLAKDGILDRIYFGRRAKYTADSVLRFIELGFPAKAKAKKGRPQRSGPHLNRLHLKRAASRSSNYAAAFNDRRRFFDLCARASRGAQYSAHAFIMGRRSLIS
;
A
#
# COMPACT_ATOMS: atom_id res chain seq x y z
N MET A 1 13.22 14.43 9.78
CA MET A 1 13.91 14.18 8.49
C MET A 1 15.43 14.12 8.66
N LYS A 2 16.09 15.13 9.25
CA LYS A 2 17.54 15.07 9.55
C LYS A 2 17.87 13.84 10.42
N GLU A 3 17.17 13.69 11.53
CA GLU A 3 17.28 12.51 12.42
C GLU A 3 17.04 11.18 11.68
N LEU A 4 16.07 11.15 10.76
CA LEU A 4 15.75 9.95 9.98
C LEU A 4 16.90 9.55 9.05
N VAL A 5 17.60 10.53 8.47
CA VAL A 5 18.80 10.31 7.67
C VAL A 5 19.94 9.80 8.54
N GLU A 6 20.10 10.31 9.76
CA GLU A 6 21.12 9.87 10.71
C GLU A 6 20.88 8.43 11.18
N ILE A 7 19.64 8.06 11.48
CA ILE A 7 19.27 6.70 11.91
C ILE A 7 19.40 5.69 10.77
N THR A 8 18.91 6.03 9.58
CA THR A 8 18.81 5.07 8.46
C THR A 8 20.04 5.07 7.55
N GLY A 9 20.87 6.13 7.60
CA GLY A 9 21.96 6.36 6.65
C GLY A 9 21.49 6.65 5.21
N LEU A 10 20.18 6.78 4.96
CA LEU A 10 19.62 6.96 3.63
C LEU A 10 19.55 8.44 3.22
N SER A 11 19.67 8.69 1.92
CA SER A 11 19.58 10.05 1.40
C SER A 11 18.16 10.64 1.57
N LYS A 12 18.07 11.95 1.81
CA LYS A 12 16.79 12.66 1.94
C LYS A 12 15.86 12.42 0.75
N SER A 13 16.40 12.41 -0.47
CA SER A 13 15.61 12.20 -1.69
C SER A 13 14.99 10.79 -1.74
N TYR A 14 15.73 9.78 -1.30
CA TYR A 14 15.22 8.41 -1.22
C TYR A 14 14.11 8.27 -0.17
N LEU A 15 14.29 8.87 1.01
CA LEU A 15 13.26 8.92 2.05
C LEU A 15 11.99 9.63 1.58
N PHE A 16 12.11 10.72 0.81
CA PHE A 16 10.96 11.38 0.19
C PHE A 16 10.26 10.51 -0.85
N GLN A 17 11.02 9.73 -1.64
CA GLN A 17 10.47 8.81 -2.61
C GLN A 17 9.68 7.70 -1.92
N LEU A 18 10.24 7.08 -0.87
CA LEU A 18 9.54 6.08 -0.05
C LEU A 18 8.24 6.64 0.56
N ALA A 19 8.25 7.89 1.00
CA ALA A 19 7.06 8.55 1.51
C ALA A 19 6.02 8.86 0.43
N LYS A 20 6.46 9.10 -0.81
CA LYS A 20 5.57 9.28 -1.97
C LYS A 20 4.94 7.95 -2.39
N ASP A 21 5.71 6.88 -2.29
CA ASP A 21 5.29 5.51 -2.64
C ASP A 21 4.43 4.87 -1.54
N GLY A 22 4.18 5.57 -0.42
CA GLY A 22 3.34 5.10 0.70
C GLY A 22 4.03 4.10 1.64
N ILE A 23 5.35 3.94 1.53
CA ILE A 23 6.14 3.04 2.38
C ILE A 23 6.44 3.70 3.74
N LEU A 24 6.67 5.02 3.74
CA LEU A 24 6.86 5.82 4.96
C LEU A 24 5.67 6.74 5.18
N ASP A 25 4.91 6.48 6.23
CA ASP A 25 3.79 7.33 6.62
C ASP A 25 4.29 8.66 7.19
N ARG A 26 3.70 9.74 6.69
CA ARG A 26 4.00 11.10 7.12
C ARG A 26 2.73 11.85 7.53
N ILE A 27 2.83 12.57 8.63
CA ILE A 27 1.79 13.47 9.14
C ILE A 27 2.27 14.90 8.90
N TYR A 28 1.38 15.74 8.38
CA TYR A 28 1.66 17.15 8.14
C TYR A 28 1.27 17.99 9.35
N PHE A 29 2.24 18.72 9.90
CA PHE A 29 2.04 19.78 10.88
C PHE A 29 2.31 21.11 10.19
N GLY A 30 1.26 21.69 9.58
CA GLY A 30 1.36 22.84 8.69
C GLY A 30 2.22 22.51 7.46
N ARG A 31 3.29 23.28 7.23
CA ARG A 31 4.23 23.06 6.11
C ARG A 31 5.30 21.99 6.40
N ARG A 32 5.32 21.41 7.61
CA ARG A 32 6.34 20.43 8.02
C ARG A 32 5.76 19.02 8.00
N ALA A 33 6.41 18.12 7.27
CA ALA A 33 6.12 16.69 7.36
C ALA A 33 6.92 16.04 8.50
N LYS A 34 6.23 15.33 9.39
CA LYS A 34 6.82 14.43 10.40
C LYS A 34 6.54 12.99 10.02
N TYR A 35 7.47 12.09 10.28
CA TYR A 35 7.32 10.66 10.03
C TYR A 35 6.88 9.97 11.32
N THR A 36 6.00 8.98 11.22
CA THR A 36 5.51 8.26 12.40
C THR A 36 6.55 7.24 12.87
N ALA A 37 6.74 7.11 14.18
CA ALA A 37 7.69 6.14 14.74
C ALA A 37 7.41 4.71 14.26
N ASP A 38 6.14 4.32 14.22
CA ASP A 38 5.69 3.00 13.76
C ASP A 38 6.10 2.71 12.31
N SER A 39 5.87 3.66 11.39
CA SER A 39 6.30 3.51 10.00
C SER A 39 7.81 3.40 9.83
N VAL A 40 8.58 4.10 10.68
CA VAL A 40 10.05 4.08 10.66
C VAL A 40 10.56 2.75 11.19
N LEU A 41 9.97 2.23 12.28
CA LEU A 41 10.30 0.92 12.83
C LEU A 41 10.01 -0.19 11.82
N ARG A 42 8.80 -0.22 11.23
CA ARG A 42 8.46 -1.19 10.18
C ARG A 42 9.43 -1.15 9.01
N PHE A 43 9.86 0.05 8.60
CA PHE A 43 10.82 0.21 7.51
C PHE A 43 12.22 -0.32 7.86
N ILE A 44 12.65 -0.20 9.12
CA ILE A 44 13.93 -0.76 9.60
C ILE A 44 13.82 -2.28 9.74
N GLU A 45 12.71 -2.79 10.30
CA GLU A 45 12.44 -4.22 10.53
C GLU A 45 12.35 -5.04 9.25
N LEU A 46 11.77 -4.48 8.19
CA LEU A 46 11.70 -5.14 6.88
C LEU A 46 13.07 -5.33 6.23
N GLY A 47 14.14 -4.78 6.84
CA GLY A 47 15.47 -4.69 6.29
C GLY A 47 15.45 -3.70 5.14
N PHE A 48 16.24 -2.63 5.24
CA PHE A 48 16.34 -1.59 4.21
C PHE A 48 16.34 -2.25 2.83
N PRO A 49 15.28 -2.09 2.00
CA PRO A 49 15.15 -2.89 0.79
C PRO A 49 16.38 -2.65 -0.06
N ALA A 50 17.19 -3.70 -0.17
CA ALA A 50 18.54 -3.59 -0.69
C ALA A 50 18.46 -3.11 -2.14
N LYS A 51 18.86 -1.85 -2.33
CA LYS A 51 19.15 -1.24 -3.63
C LYS A 51 17.99 -1.32 -4.64
N ALA A 52 17.04 -0.39 -4.54
CA ALA A 52 16.52 0.22 -5.75
C ALA A 52 17.66 1.07 -6.37
N LYS A 53 18.62 0.43 -7.06
CA LYS A 53 19.62 1.13 -7.87
C LYS A 53 18.85 2.00 -8.85
N ALA A 54 18.82 3.30 -8.63
CA ALA A 54 18.37 4.26 -9.61
C ALA A 54 19.28 4.15 -10.84
N LYS A 55 18.87 3.33 -11.82
CA LYS A 55 19.41 3.42 -13.17
C LYS A 55 19.02 4.81 -13.69
N LYS A 56 19.90 5.79 -13.56
CA LYS A 56 19.91 7.01 -14.38
C LYS A 56 20.18 6.57 -15.83
N GLY A 57 19.16 6.03 -16.49
CA GLY A 57 19.17 5.81 -17.94
C GLY A 57 19.08 7.17 -18.63
N ARG A 58 19.95 7.38 -19.62
CA ARG A 58 20.02 8.56 -20.50
C ARG A 58 18.63 8.92 -21.07
N PRO A 59 18.40 10.19 -21.46
CA PRO A 59 17.14 10.61 -22.07
C PRO A 59 16.75 9.67 -23.20
N GLN A 60 15.64 8.94 -23.01
CA GLN A 60 15.04 8.13 -24.03
C GLN A 60 14.52 9.08 -25.12
N ARG A 61 15.21 9.14 -26.26
CA ARG A 61 14.65 9.74 -27.49
C ARG A 61 13.48 8.87 -27.92
N SER A 62 12.28 9.14 -27.42
CA SER A 62 11.07 8.51 -27.92
C SER A 62 10.73 9.13 -29.28
N GLY A 63 11.26 8.54 -30.35
CA GLY A 63 10.76 8.80 -31.69
C GLY A 63 9.27 8.40 -31.81
N PRO A 64 8.54 8.94 -32.80
CA PRO A 64 7.09 8.73 -32.96
C PRO A 64 6.68 7.25 -33.09
N HIS A 65 7.61 6.37 -33.45
CA HIS A 65 7.37 4.93 -33.58
C HIS A 65 7.26 4.18 -32.23
N LEU A 66 7.83 4.72 -31.14
CA LEU A 66 7.75 4.12 -29.79
C LEU A 66 6.39 4.39 -29.11
N ASN A 67 5.74 5.51 -29.42
CA ASN A 67 4.41 5.84 -28.86
C ASN A 67 3.33 4.81 -29.28
N ARG A 68 3.40 4.25 -30.50
CA ARG A 68 2.48 3.18 -30.94
C ARG A 68 2.64 1.87 -30.16
N LEU A 69 3.87 1.51 -29.77
CA LEU A 69 4.14 0.35 -28.93
C LEU A 69 3.67 0.58 -27.49
N HIS A 70 3.81 1.80 -26.97
CA HIS A 70 3.37 2.16 -25.61
C HIS A 70 1.84 2.21 -25.50
N LEU A 71 1.12 2.64 -26.54
CA LEU A 71 -0.35 2.59 -26.60
C LEU A 71 -0.89 1.15 -26.57
N LYS A 72 -0.30 0.24 -27.35
CA LYS A 72 -0.69 -1.18 -27.30
C LYS A 72 -0.41 -1.83 -25.94
N ARG A 73 0.71 -1.45 -25.29
CA ARG A 73 1.07 -1.98 -23.96
C ARG A 73 0.25 -1.36 -22.82
N ALA A 74 -0.16 -0.10 -22.93
CA ALA A 74 -1.05 0.56 -21.97
C ALA A 74 -2.43 -0.09 -21.94
N ALA A 75 -2.99 -0.46 -23.11
CA ALA A 75 -4.27 -1.16 -23.22
C ALA A 75 -4.23 -2.56 -22.54
N SER A 76 -3.12 -3.30 -22.65
CA SER A 76 -2.96 -4.58 -21.93
C SER A 76 -2.79 -4.44 -20.40
N ARG A 77 -2.36 -3.26 -19.92
CA ARG A 77 -2.19 -3.00 -18.49
C ARG A 77 -3.47 -2.51 -17.83
N SER A 78 -4.32 -1.78 -18.55
CA SER A 78 -5.61 -1.31 -18.02
C SER A 78 -6.60 -2.46 -17.79
N SER A 79 -6.59 -3.50 -18.65
CA SER A 79 -7.41 -4.70 -18.45
C SER A 79 -7.02 -5.48 -17.20
N ASN A 80 -5.72 -5.65 -16.93
CA ASN A 80 -5.23 -6.37 -15.75
C ASN A 80 -5.45 -5.59 -14.45
N TYR A 81 -5.35 -4.26 -14.48
CA TYR A 81 -5.63 -3.44 -13.31
C TYR A 81 -7.13 -3.46 -12.96
N ALA A 82 -8.01 -3.42 -13.97
CA ALA A 82 -9.45 -3.56 -13.77
C ALA A 82 -9.84 -4.93 -13.19
N ALA A 83 -9.24 -6.02 -13.69
CA ALA A 83 -9.44 -7.36 -13.14
C ALA A 83 -9.00 -7.44 -11.67
N ALA A 84 -7.79 -7.00 -11.36
CA ALA A 84 -7.26 -7.00 -9.99
C ALA A 84 -8.10 -6.14 -9.03
N PHE A 85 -8.66 -5.01 -9.50
CA PHE A 85 -9.54 -4.17 -8.69
C PHE A 85 -10.90 -4.85 -8.43
N ASN A 86 -11.43 -5.58 -9.41
CA ASN A 86 -12.67 -6.33 -9.27
C ASN A 86 -12.50 -7.51 -8.29
N ASP A 87 -11.37 -8.22 -8.35
CA ASP A 87 -11.06 -9.31 -7.43
C ASP A 87 -10.91 -8.83 -5.98
N ARG A 88 -10.28 -7.66 -5.75
CA ARG A 88 -10.21 -7.06 -4.41
C ARG A 88 -11.60 -6.72 -3.86
N ARG A 89 -12.49 -6.13 -4.68
CA ARG A 89 -13.86 -5.81 -4.24
C ARG A 89 -14.65 -7.07 -3.89
N ARG A 90 -14.51 -8.15 -4.68
CA ARG A 90 -15.10 -9.46 -4.37
C ARG A 90 -14.59 -10.04 -3.06
N PHE A 91 -13.28 -9.95 -2.80
CA PHE A 91 -12.69 -10.44 -1.55
C PHE A 91 -13.25 -9.69 -0.32
N PHE A 92 -13.31 -8.35 -0.37
CA PHE A 92 -13.88 -7.56 0.73
C PHE A 92 -15.37 -7.85 0.97
N ASP A 93 -16.15 -8.06 -0.10
CA ASP A 93 -17.57 -8.43 0.04
C ASP A 93 -17.74 -9.81 0.69
N LEU A 94 -16.89 -10.79 0.32
CA LEU A 94 -16.81 -12.11 0.96
C LEU A 94 -16.46 -12.00 2.45
N CYS A 95 -15.44 -11.23 2.80
CA CYS A 95 -15.07 -10.99 4.20
C CYS A 95 -16.21 -10.31 4.99
N ALA A 96 -16.86 -9.30 4.41
CA ALA A 96 -17.97 -8.61 5.05
C ALA A 96 -19.20 -9.51 5.26
N ARG A 97 -19.44 -10.46 4.34
CA ARG A 97 -20.50 -11.44 4.46
C ARG A 97 -20.20 -12.50 5.53
N ALA A 98 -18.96 -12.97 5.59
CA ALA A 98 -18.50 -13.89 6.63
C ALA A 98 -18.60 -13.27 8.03
N SER A 99 -18.16 -12.02 8.20
CA SER A 99 -18.26 -11.29 9.48
C SER A 99 -19.71 -11.12 9.95
N ARG A 100 -20.64 -10.82 9.04
CA ARG A 100 -22.07 -10.75 9.35
C ARG A 100 -22.61 -12.13 9.79
N GLY A 101 -22.28 -13.21 9.07
CA GLY A 101 -22.66 -14.57 9.48
C GLY A 101 -22.11 -14.98 10.85
N ALA A 102 -20.88 -14.59 11.17
CA ALA A 102 -20.28 -14.81 12.48
C ALA A 102 -21.01 -14.02 13.59
N GLN A 103 -21.42 -12.78 13.32
CA GLN A 103 -22.23 -11.99 14.25
C GLN A 103 -23.60 -12.63 14.51
N TYR A 104 -24.28 -13.13 13.47
CA TYR A 104 -25.58 -13.80 13.63
C TYR A 104 -25.48 -15.11 14.44
N SER A 105 -24.44 -15.91 14.23
CA SER A 105 -24.23 -17.15 14.99
C SER A 105 -23.85 -16.88 16.45
N ALA A 106 -23.03 -15.87 16.72
CA ALA A 106 -22.73 -15.44 18.09
C ALA A 106 -23.99 -14.91 18.80
N HIS A 107 -24.81 -14.13 18.10
CA HIS A 107 -26.06 -13.60 18.65
C HIS A 107 -27.09 -14.70 18.95
N ALA A 108 -27.24 -15.68 18.05
CA ALA A 108 -28.11 -16.85 18.25
C ALA A 108 -27.65 -17.71 19.44
N PHE A 109 -26.33 -17.88 19.62
CA PHE A 109 -25.78 -18.58 20.78
C PHE A 109 -26.06 -17.83 22.10
N ILE A 110 -25.91 -16.51 22.11
CA ILE A 110 -26.18 -15.68 23.30
C ILE A 110 -27.68 -15.68 23.65
N MET A 111 -28.56 -15.52 22.66
CA MET A 111 -30.01 -15.58 22.87
C MET A 111 -30.48 -16.99 23.28
N GLY A 112 -29.99 -18.04 22.63
CA GLY A 112 -30.31 -19.43 22.98
C GLY A 112 -29.79 -19.85 24.35
N ARG A 113 -28.64 -19.32 24.80
CA ARG A 113 -28.17 -19.52 26.18
C ARG A 113 -29.05 -18.82 27.20
N ARG A 114 -29.60 -17.64 26.88
CA ARG A 114 -30.52 -16.93 27.79
C ARG A 114 -31.85 -17.68 27.99
N SER A 115 -32.33 -18.47 27.02
CA SER A 115 -33.57 -19.25 27.17
C SER A 115 -33.40 -20.57 27.93
N LEU A 116 -32.17 -21.01 28.21
CA LEU A 116 -31.88 -22.25 28.97
C LEU A 116 -31.66 -22.01 30.47
N ILE A 117 -31.56 -20.75 30.89
CA ILE A 117 -31.34 -20.35 32.28
C ILE A 117 -32.67 -20.13 33.03
N SER A 118 -33.81 -20.16 32.33
CA SER A 118 -35.16 -20.10 32.91
C SER A 118 -35.74 -21.48 33.19
#